data_AF-A0A7S0G8G9-F1
#
_entry.id   AF-A0A7S0G8G9-F1
#
_cell.length_a   1.000
_cell.length_b   1.000
_cell.length_c   1.000
_cell.angle_alpha   90.00
_cell.angle_beta   90.00
_cell.angle_gamma   90.00
#
_symmetry.space_group_name_H-M   'P 1'
#
loop_
_entity.id
_entity.type
_entity.pdbx_description
1 polymer ?
#
loop_
_entity_poly.entity_id
_entity_poly.type
_entity_poly.pdbx_seq_one_letter_code
_entity_poly.pdbx_strand_id
1 'polypeptide(L)'
;ASRLYFIASHSAKPLKNYCFISTQIEPAKSKIQSILADYRRDNYAQTTSSRFKKELVGAVSKDGSGMTTLDEVERLFRNIGASHRISRQEIESVMCPVRPDSKIPLEQIFQLL
;
A
#
# COMPACT_ATOMS: atom_id res chain seq x y z
N ALA A 1 28.21 11.26 -46.71
CA ALA A 1 28.66 10.58 -45.49
C ALA A 1 27.58 10.71 -44.43
N SER A 2 26.82 9.65 -44.15
CA SER A 2 25.89 9.60 -43.02
C SER A 2 25.75 8.16 -42.52
N ARG A 3 26.61 7.81 -41.56
CA ARG A 3 26.40 6.72 -40.61
C ARG A 3 25.71 7.36 -39.41
N LEU A 4 24.49 6.95 -39.03
CA LEU A 4 24.03 7.05 -37.65
C LEU A 4 22.97 5.96 -37.36
N TYR A 5 23.45 4.94 -36.66
CA TYR A 5 22.85 4.08 -35.63
C TYR A 5 21.47 3.44 -35.84
N PHE A 6 21.56 2.13 -36.12
CA PHE A 6 20.59 1.12 -35.71
C PHE A 6 20.58 1.05 -34.18
N ILE A 7 19.51 1.51 -33.53
CA ILE A 7 19.23 1.19 -32.14
C ILE A 7 17.93 0.40 -32.14
N ALA A 8 18.05 -0.91 -31.95
CA ALA A 8 16.92 -1.79 -31.68
C ALA A 8 16.34 -1.42 -30.31
N SER A 9 15.41 -0.47 -30.31
CA SER A 9 14.55 -0.19 -29.16
C SER A 9 13.72 -1.44 -28.86
N HIS A 10 14.17 -2.19 -27.86
CA HIS A 10 13.38 -3.23 -27.24
C HIS A 10 12.02 -2.64 -26.86
N SER A 11 10.96 -3.32 -27.30
CA SER A 11 9.57 -2.92 -27.12
C SER A 11 9.24 -2.82 -25.63
N ALA A 12 9.43 -1.62 -25.06
CA ALA A 12 8.77 -1.23 -23.83
C ALA A 12 7.31 -0.95 -24.17
N LYS A 13 6.48 -2.00 -24.12
CA LYS A 13 5.03 -1.83 -24.19
C LYS A 13 4.61 -0.94 -23.02
N PRO A 14 3.92 0.19 -23.27
CA PRO A 14 3.48 1.04 -22.18
C PRO A 14 2.39 0.28 -21.41
N LEU A 15 2.68 -0.12 -20.17
CA LEU A 15 1.68 -0.60 -19.21
C LEU A 15 0.83 0.60 -18.78
N LYS A 16 -0.05 1.05 -19.68
CA LYS A 16 -1.17 1.93 -19.36
C LYS A 16 -2.29 1.11 -18.72
N ASN A 17 -2.02 0.55 -17.54
CA ASN A 17 -3.07 0.23 -16.60
C ASN A 17 -3.12 1.38 -15.60
N TYR A 18 -3.62 2.53 -16.05
CA TYR A 18 -4.19 3.49 -15.12
C TYR A 18 -5.27 2.72 -14.37
N CYS A 19 -5.07 2.55 -13.06
CA CYS A 19 -5.96 1.87 -12.15
C CYS A 19 -7.42 2.26 -12.50
N PHE A 20 -8.21 1.30 -12.96
CA PHE A 20 -9.52 1.51 -13.58
C PHE A 20 -10.56 2.12 -12.63
N ILE A 21 -10.20 2.51 -11.41
CA ILE A 21 -11.15 3.07 -10.46
C ILE A 21 -10.60 4.28 -9.70
N SER A 22 -10.17 5.31 -10.42
CA SER A 22 -9.80 6.61 -9.84
C SER A 22 -10.89 7.22 -8.94
N THR A 23 -12.15 6.81 -9.07
CA THR A 23 -13.28 7.28 -8.25
C THR A 23 -13.44 6.55 -6.91
N GLN A 24 -12.93 5.32 -6.76
CA GLN A 24 -13.05 4.54 -5.51
C GLN A 24 -11.77 4.60 -4.65
N ILE A 25 -10.66 5.09 -5.20
CA ILE A 25 -9.39 5.22 -4.48
C ILE A 25 -9.52 6.20 -3.31
N GLU A 26 -10.08 7.39 -3.54
CA GLU A 26 -10.21 8.42 -2.50
C GLU A 26 -11.10 8.00 -1.32
N PRO A 27 -12.31 7.43 -1.51
CA PRO A 27 -13.11 6.95 -0.38
C PRO A 27 -12.46 5.76 0.33
N ALA A 28 -11.83 4.83 -0.39
CA ALA A 28 -11.11 3.71 0.22
C ALA A 28 -9.90 4.20 1.04
N LYS A 29 -9.12 5.14 0.48
CA LYS A 29 -8.01 5.81 1.15
C LYS A 29 -8.46 6.52 2.42
N SER A 30 -9.54 7.29 2.35
CA SER A 30 -10.10 7.97 3.52
C SER A 30 -10.56 7.00 4.61
N LYS A 31 -11.14 5.85 4.24
CA LYS A 31 -11.46 4.78 5.19
C LYS A 31 -10.21 4.21 5.86
N ILE A 32 -9.16 3.90 5.10
CA ILE A 32 -7.89 3.41 5.66
C ILE A 32 -7.31 4.43 6.65
N GLN A 33 -7.27 5.70 6.27
CA GLN A 33 -6.81 6.79 7.13
C GLN A 33 -7.62 6.84 8.43
N SER A 34 -8.95 6.80 8.35
CA SER A 34 -9.82 6.80 9.53
C SER A 34 -9.58 5.60 10.44
N ILE A 35 -9.48 4.39 9.88
CA ILE A 35 -9.21 3.17 10.65
C ILE A 35 -7.88 3.26 11.40
N LEU A 36 -6.82 3.68 10.71
CA LEU A 36 -5.48 3.78 11.29
C LEU A 36 -5.41 4.91 12.32
N ALA A 37 -6.11 6.03 12.10
CA ALA A 37 -6.20 7.14 13.04
C ALA A 37 -6.96 6.74 14.31
N ASP A 38 -8.10 6.05 14.20
CA ASP A 38 -8.85 5.50 15.32
C ASP A 38 -7.97 4.52 16.12
N TYR A 39 -7.36 3.54 15.44
CA TYR A 39 -6.49 2.56 16.09
C TYR A 39 -5.30 3.20 16.81
N ARG A 40 -4.68 4.22 16.18
CA ARG A 40 -3.61 5.01 16.79
C ARG A 40 -4.11 5.78 18.02
N ARG A 41 -5.28 6.41 17.95
CA ARG A 41 -5.85 7.14 19.09
C ARG A 41 -6.11 6.18 20.26
N ASP A 42 -6.68 5.01 20.00
CA ASP A 42 -7.11 4.11 21.06
C ASP A 42 -5.94 3.33 21.70
N ASN A 43 -4.88 3.02 20.95
CA ASN A 43 -3.78 2.16 21.42
C ASN A 43 -2.45 2.89 21.59
N TYR A 44 -2.29 4.06 20.96
CA TYR A 44 -1.01 4.76 20.82
C TYR A 44 -1.09 6.26 21.08
N ALA A 45 -2.18 6.76 21.71
CA ALA A 45 -2.39 8.19 22.00
C ALA A 45 -1.19 8.89 22.65
N GLN A 46 -0.50 8.20 23.55
CA GLN A 46 0.63 8.73 24.32
C GLN A 46 1.99 8.52 23.63
N THR A 47 2.03 7.97 22.42
CA THR A 47 3.27 7.60 21.74
C THR A 47 3.55 8.49 20.54
N THR A 48 4.84 8.63 20.21
CA THR A 48 5.27 9.33 19.00
C THR A 48 4.83 8.57 17.74
N SER A 49 4.55 9.30 16.65
CA SER A 49 4.17 8.72 15.37
C SER A 49 5.18 7.67 14.86
N SER A 50 6.46 7.84 15.18
CA SER A 50 7.53 6.90 14.84
C SER A 50 7.39 5.54 15.53
N ARG A 51 6.92 5.50 16.78
CA ARG A 51 6.70 4.23 17.51
C ARG A 51 5.53 3.46 16.89
N PHE A 52 4.44 4.16 16.59
CA PHE A 52 3.30 3.58 15.88
C PHE A 52 3.69 3.01 14.50
N LYS A 53 4.50 3.73 13.72
CA LYS A 53 5.02 3.23 12.43
C LYS A 53 5.88 1.96 12.58
N LYS A 54 6.71 1.87 13.63
CA LYS A 54 7.51 0.67 13.90
C LYS A 54 6.64 -0.54 14.24
N GLU A 55 5.60 -0.33 15.04
CA GLU A 55 4.65 -1.39 15.38
C GLU A 55 3.89 -1.88 14.14
N LEU A 56 3.48 -0.96 13.27
CA LEU A 56 2.89 -1.31 11.96
C LEU A 56 3.87 -2.12 11.10
N VAL A 57 5.15 -1.71 11.02
CA VAL A 57 6.17 -2.48 10.29
C VAL A 57 6.32 -3.89 10.88
N GLY A 58 6.41 -4.02 12.21
CA GLY A 58 6.53 -5.32 12.86
C GLY A 58 5.29 -6.20 12.69
N ALA A 59 4.10 -5.60 12.62
CA ALA A 59 2.85 -6.32 12.41
C ALA A 59 2.69 -6.83 10.97
N VAL A 60 3.32 -6.15 10.01
CA VAL A 60 3.10 -6.37 8.57
C VAL A 60 4.29 -7.05 7.89
N SER A 61 5.52 -6.55 8.10
CA SER A 61 6.77 -7.09 7.54
C SER A 61 7.54 -7.85 8.62
N LYS A 62 7.38 -9.18 8.63
CA LYS A 62 8.07 -10.07 9.58
C LYS A 62 9.58 -10.14 9.36
N ASP A 63 10.02 -9.91 8.14
CA ASP A 63 11.41 -9.93 7.71
C ASP A 63 12.09 -8.55 7.88
N GLY A 64 11.34 -7.52 8.29
CA GLY A 64 11.85 -6.16 8.45
C GLY A 64 12.34 -5.51 7.15
N SER A 65 11.98 -6.07 6.00
CA SER A 65 12.43 -5.60 4.68
C SER A 65 11.80 -4.28 4.26
N GLY A 66 10.82 -3.78 5.01
CA GLY A 66 10.07 -2.58 4.64
C GLY A 66 9.07 -2.84 3.50
N MET A 67 8.84 -4.11 3.16
CA MET A 67 7.97 -4.55 2.08
C MET A 67 6.85 -5.43 2.63
N THR A 68 5.72 -5.45 1.94
CA THR A 68 4.55 -6.25 2.32
C THR A 68 3.77 -6.77 1.12
N THR A 69 2.83 -7.67 1.35
CA THR A 69 1.87 -8.18 0.35
C THR A 69 0.44 -7.74 0.70
N LEU A 70 -0.49 -7.83 -0.25
CA LEU A 70 -1.90 -7.54 0.00
C LEU A 70 -2.49 -8.38 1.15
N ASP A 71 -2.13 -9.66 1.21
CA ASP A 71 -2.60 -10.56 2.27
C ASP A 71 -2.06 -10.16 3.66
N GLU A 72 -0.85 -9.65 3.74
CA GLU A 72 -0.30 -9.12 5.00
C GLU A 72 -0.99 -7.81 5.43
N VAL A 73 -1.36 -6.95 4.47
CA VAL A 73 -2.15 -5.75 4.72
C VAL A 73 -3.58 -6.11 5.18
N GLU A 74 -4.22 -7.08 4.53
CA GLU A 74 -5.52 -7.59 4.98
C GLU A 74 -5.43 -8.18 6.39
N ARG A 75 -4.35 -8.92 6.68
CA ARG A 75 -4.07 -9.46 8.00
C ARG A 75 -3.86 -8.36 9.05
N LEU A 76 -3.18 -7.26 8.70
CA LEU A 76 -3.07 -6.09 9.59
C LEU A 76 -4.44 -5.57 9.98
N PHE A 77 -5.31 -5.29 9.00
CA PHE A 77 -6.66 -4.79 9.29
C PHE A 77 -7.46 -5.77 10.13
N ARG A 78 -7.28 -7.08 9.93
CA ARG A 78 -7.88 -8.11 10.79
C ARG A 78 -7.33 -8.07 12.22
N ASN A 79 -6.02 -7.93 12.39
CA ASN A 79 -5.36 -7.91 13.70
C ASN A 79 -5.76 -6.68 14.53
N ILE A 80 -5.96 -5.52 13.89
CA ILE A 80 -6.42 -4.30 14.57
C ILE A 80 -7.95 -4.24 14.75
N GLY A 81 -8.67 -5.31 14.40
CA GLY A 81 -10.13 -5.40 14.56
C GLY A 81 -10.95 -4.66 13.49
N ALA A 82 -10.34 -4.24 12.39
CA ALA A 82 -10.96 -3.44 11.33
C ALA A 82 -11.34 -4.23 10.06
N SER A 83 -11.30 -5.57 10.09
CA SER A 83 -11.65 -6.43 8.94
C SER A 83 -13.06 -6.20 8.38
N HIS A 84 -13.98 -5.67 9.18
CA HIS A 84 -15.36 -5.38 8.78
C HIS A 84 -15.54 -3.95 8.22
N ARG A 85 -14.54 -3.07 8.36
CA ARG A 85 -14.61 -1.66 7.93
C ARG A 85 -14.07 -1.43 6.52
N ILE A 86 -13.32 -2.39 5.99
CA ILE A 86 -12.70 -2.28 4.67
C ILE A 86 -12.68 -3.64 3.96
N SER A 87 -13.05 -3.64 2.69
CA SER A 87 -13.03 -4.83 1.84
C SER A 87 -11.66 -5.04 1.17
N ARG A 88 -11.36 -6.28 0.77
CA ARG A 88 -10.14 -6.62 0.01
C ARG A 88 -10.04 -5.81 -1.28
N GLN A 89 -11.15 -5.61 -1.98
CA GLN A 89 -11.19 -4.81 -3.21
C GLN A 89 -10.82 -3.33 -2.95
N GLU A 90 -11.22 -2.77 -1.81
CA GLU A 90 -10.83 -1.41 -1.42
C GLU A 90 -9.33 -1.33 -1.11
N ILE A 91 -8.78 -2.32 -0.41
CA ILE A 91 -7.34 -2.43 -0.15
C ILE A 91 -6.57 -2.53 -1.47
N GLU A 92 -7.00 -3.41 -2.37
CA GLU A 92 -6.42 -3.57 -3.71
C GLU A 92 -6.48 -2.28 -4.53
N SER A 93 -7.59 -1.54 -4.44
CA SER A 93 -7.75 -0.28 -5.17
C SER A 93 -6.77 0.79 -4.70
N VAL A 94 -6.43 0.83 -3.40
CA VAL A 94 -5.47 1.79 -2.84
C VAL A 94 -4.03 1.35 -3.08
N MET A 95 -3.77 0.03 -3.02
CA MET A 95 -2.44 -0.56 -3.20
C MET A 95 -2.14 -0.98 -4.66
N CYS A 96 -2.84 -0.35 -5.61
CA CYS A 96 -3.00 -0.74 -7.03
C CYS A 96 -1.75 -0.81 -7.94
N PRO A 97 -0.53 -0.30 -7.62
CA PRO A 97 0.59 -0.47 -8.57
C PRO A 97 1.24 -1.87 -8.56
N VAL A 98 0.71 -2.83 -7.81
CA VAL A 98 1.46 -4.04 -7.42
C VAL A 98 0.71 -5.30 -7.89
N ARG A 99 1.37 -6.13 -8.72
CA ARG A 99 0.81 -7.45 -9.09
C ARG A 99 0.50 -8.25 -7.82
N PRO A 100 -0.43 -9.23 -7.83
CA PRO A 100 -0.78 -10.01 -6.64
C PRO A 100 0.43 -10.63 -5.88
N ASP A 101 1.51 -10.99 -6.58
CA ASP A 101 2.77 -11.49 -5.98
C ASP A 101 3.85 -10.43 -5.76
N SER A 102 3.55 -9.17 -6.06
CA SER A 102 4.53 -8.10 -5.95
C SER A 102 4.55 -7.53 -4.54
N LYS A 103 5.75 -7.17 -4.11
CA LYS A 103 5.99 -6.54 -2.82
C LYS A 103 5.57 -5.07 -2.90
N ILE A 104 4.70 -4.65 -1.98
CA ILE A 104 4.26 -3.29 -1.75
C ILE A 104 5.22 -2.65 -0.73
N PRO A 105 5.81 -1.48 -1.01
CA PRO A 105 6.56 -0.75 0.00
C PRO A 105 5.64 -0.33 1.14
N LEU A 106 6.03 -0.62 2.39
CA LEU A 106 5.29 -0.18 3.59
C LEU A 106 5.16 1.35 3.67
N GLU A 107 6.05 2.07 3.01
CA GLU A 107 5.98 3.51 2.86
C GLU A 107 4.65 3.98 2.23
N GLN A 108 4.04 3.18 1.34
CA GLN A 108 2.71 3.50 0.80
C GLN A 108 1.64 3.53 1.90
N ILE A 109 1.72 2.64 2.90
CA ILE A 109 0.82 2.67 4.06
C ILE A 109 1.11 3.91 4.91
N PHE A 110 2.37 4.31 5.05
CA PHE A 110 2.75 5.51 5.82
C PHE A 110 2.32 6.82 5.19
N GLN A 111 2.12 6.86 3.87
CA GLN A 111 1.51 8.01 3.20
C GLN A 111 0.02 8.19 3.54
N LEU A 112 -0.57 7.19 4.21
CA LEU A 112 -1.95 7.20 4.70
C LEU A 112 -2.04 7.54 6.20
N LEU A 113 -0.94 7.97 6.84
CA LEU A 113 -0.87 8.30 8.28
C LEU A 113 -0.64 9.78 8.55
#